data_AF-A0A7I9V111-F1
#
_entry.id   AF-A0A7I9V111-F1
#
_cell.length_a   1.000
_cell.length_b   1.000
_cell.length_c   1.000
_cell.angle_alpha   90.00
_cell.angle_beta   90.00
_cell.angle_gamma   90.00
#
_symmetry.space_group_name_H-M   'P 1'
#
loop_
_entity.id
_entity.type
_entity.pdbx_description
1 polymer ?
#
loop_
_entity_poly.entity_id
_entity_poly.type
_entity_poly.pdbx_seq_one_letter_code
_entity_poly.pdbx_strand_id
1 'polypeptide(L)'
;MRRGLVAAAASATLAVAALTAAGPAQAAAPGELEIRGGIECHFGQKGSTWDNIWYQVRWMTVVNVGGSTMRNVTLQEINGGSAFAREIKPGQSMSHWDNRAKRWKRPIETRWPGCIPTSISGYTWGDTIENLGNNFGYWSTNIDRPARPGR
;
A
#
# COMPACT_ATOMS: atom_id res chain seq x y z
N MET A 1 -9.52 -13.44 -49.24
CA MET A 1 -9.10 -14.58 -50.08
C MET A 1 -7.58 -14.71 -50.02
N ARG A 2 -7.08 -15.93 -49.77
CA ARG A 2 -5.65 -16.30 -49.71
C ARG A 2 -4.97 -16.14 -51.07
N ARG A 3 -3.68 -15.77 -51.07
CA ARG A 3 -2.58 -16.11 -52.01
C ARG A 3 -1.41 -15.19 -51.61
N GLY A 4 -0.34 -15.69 -51.01
CA GLY A 4 0.71 -16.58 -51.53
C GLY A 4 2.00 -16.11 -50.84
N LEU A 5 3.14 -16.78 -50.83
CA LEU A 5 3.67 -17.98 -51.44
C LEU A 5 4.78 -18.40 -50.48
N VAL A 6 4.87 -19.68 -50.15
CA VAL A 6 6.03 -20.23 -49.45
C VAL A 6 7.14 -20.38 -50.50
N ALA A 7 8.23 -19.65 -50.32
CA ALA A 7 9.48 -19.90 -51.03
C ALA A 7 10.58 -20.12 -49.97
N ALA A 8 10.78 -21.39 -49.62
CA ALA A 8 11.99 -21.83 -48.93
C ALA A 8 13.01 -22.25 -49.99
N ALA A 9 14.18 -21.62 -49.99
CA ALA A 9 15.34 -22.06 -50.76
C ALA A 9 16.63 -21.87 -49.94
N ALA A 10 17.05 -22.98 -49.32
CA ALA A 10 18.39 -23.52 -49.16
C ALA A 10 19.61 -22.59 -48.88
N SER A 11 20.00 -22.58 -47.60
CA SER A 11 21.33 -22.92 -47.05
C SER A 11 22.63 -22.38 -47.71
N ALA A 12 23.29 -21.45 -47.01
CA ALA A 12 24.75 -21.41 -46.88
C ALA A 12 25.12 -21.01 -45.43
N THR A 13 26.02 -21.77 -44.84
CA THR A 13 26.42 -21.79 -43.43
C THR A 13 27.18 -20.54 -42.97
N LEU A 14 26.65 -19.86 -41.95
CA LEU A 14 27.44 -19.15 -40.93
C LEU A 14 26.79 -19.42 -39.57
N ALA A 15 27.50 -20.16 -38.72
CA ALA A 15 27.15 -20.34 -37.33
C ALA A 15 27.45 -19.04 -36.57
N VAL A 16 26.42 -18.23 -36.34
CA VAL A 16 26.38 -17.25 -35.24
C VAL A 16 25.00 -17.34 -34.61
N ALA A 17 25.01 -17.43 -33.29
CA ALA A 17 23.92 -17.68 -32.36
C ALA A 17 22.54 -17.20 -32.79
N ALA A 18 21.55 -18.03 -32.47
CA ALA A 18 20.13 -17.70 -32.50
C ALA A 18 19.90 -16.25 -32.06
N LEU A 19 19.51 -15.40 -33.00
CA LEU A 19 18.68 -14.25 -32.69
C LEU A 19 17.35 -14.82 -32.22
N THR A 20 17.31 -15.31 -30.97
CA THR A 20 16.06 -15.26 -30.23
C THR A 20 15.65 -13.80 -30.31
N ALA A 21 14.53 -13.55 -30.97
CA ALA A 21 13.82 -12.31 -30.81
C ALA A 21 13.65 -12.13 -29.30
N ALA A 22 14.55 -11.35 -28.70
CA ALA A 22 14.33 -10.74 -27.41
C ALA A 22 13.14 -9.82 -27.65
N GLY A 23 11.93 -10.39 -27.56
CA GLY A 23 10.75 -9.61 -27.22
C GLY A 23 11.14 -8.73 -26.03
N PRO A 24 10.59 -7.51 -25.92
CA PRO A 24 11.03 -6.55 -24.93
C PRO A 24 11.10 -7.27 -23.59
N ALA A 25 12.30 -7.39 -23.04
CA ALA A 25 12.46 -7.81 -21.66
C ALA A 25 11.65 -6.77 -20.89
N GLN A 26 10.45 -7.15 -20.46
CA GLN A 26 9.56 -6.30 -19.69
C GLN A 26 10.32 -6.07 -18.39
N ALA A 27 11.14 -5.02 -18.35
CA ALA A 27 11.78 -4.57 -17.13
C ALA A 27 10.64 -4.36 -16.14
N ALA A 28 10.64 -5.15 -15.06
CA ALA A 28 9.66 -4.98 -13.99
C ALA A 28 9.66 -3.51 -13.62
N ALA A 29 8.49 -2.87 -13.63
CA ALA A 29 8.40 -1.47 -13.25
C ALA A 29 8.98 -1.31 -11.84
N PRO A 30 9.61 -0.16 -11.52
CA PRO A 30 10.25 0.03 -10.23
C PRO A 30 9.26 -0.22 -9.08
N GLY A 31 9.78 -0.63 -7.94
CA GLY A 31 9.00 -0.76 -6.73
C GLY A 31 8.62 0.65 -6.25
N GLU A 32 7.43 0.78 -5.68
CA GLU A 32 6.94 2.07 -5.20
C GLU A 32 6.06 1.82 -3.99
N LEU A 33 6.46 2.35 -2.84
CA LEU A 33 5.66 2.32 -1.64
C LEU A 33 4.72 3.53 -1.60
N GLU A 34 3.51 3.27 -1.14
CA GLU A 34 2.52 4.29 -0.82
C GLU A 34 2.09 4.10 0.62
N ILE A 35 2.34 5.10 1.45
CA ILE A 35 1.83 5.13 2.80
C ILE A 35 0.35 5.47 2.79
N ARG A 36 -0.43 4.69 3.52
CA ARG A 36 -1.87 4.88 3.70
C ARG A 36 -2.19 4.94 5.17
N GLY A 37 -3.26 5.62 5.49
CA GLY A 37 -3.66 5.82 6.86
C GLY A 37 -5.03 6.43 6.94
N GLY A 38 -5.47 6.59 8.17
CA GLY A 38 -6.77 7.16 8.44
C GLY A 38 -7.05 7.21 9.93
N ILE A 39 -8.11 7.93 10.22
CA ILE A 39 -8.70 8.01 11.55
C ILE A 39 -10.19 7.76 11.37
N GLU A 40 -10.68 6.76 12.07
CA GLU A 40 -12.05 6.25 11.96
C GLU A 40 -12.72 6.37 13.33
N CYS A 41 -13.92 6.93 13.37
CA CYS A 41 -14.73 6.97 14.58
C CYS A 41 -15.85 5.95 14.47
N HIS A 42 -15.91 5.05 15.45
CA HIS A 42 -16.89 3.99 15.54
C HIS A 42 -17.87 4.29 16.67
N PHE A 43 -19.15 4.17 16.35
CA PHE A 43 -20.23 4.23 17.32
C PHE A 43 -20.80 2.83 17.47
N GLY A 44 -20.84 2.37 18.72
CA GLY A 44 -21.36 1.08 19.09
C GLY A 44 -22.85 0.96 18.78
N GLN A 45 -23.27 -0.26 18.46
CA GLN A 45 -24.68 -0.57 18.29
C GLN A 45 -25.34 -0.78 19.66
N LYS A 46 -26.68 -0.72 19.71
CA LYS A 46 -27.46 -0.96 20.93
C LYS A 46 -27.04 -2.31 21.57
N GLY A 47 -26.63 -2.28 22.83
CA GLY A 47 -26.14 -3.46 23.56
C GLY A 47 -24.62 -3.67 23.56
N SER A 48 -23.84 -2.76 22.96
CA SER A 48 -22.37 -2.80 23.01
C SER A 48 -21.86 -2.59 24.44
N THR A 49 -20.77 -3.28 24.80
CA THR A 49 -20.05 -3.03 26.06
C THR A 49 -19.44 -1.63 26.07
N TRP A 50 -19.25 -1.02 27.25
CA TRP A 50 -18.77 0.37 27.41
C TRP A 50 -17.55 0.73 26.55
N ASP A 51 -16.57 -0.17 26.42
CA ASP A 51 -15.37 0.04 25.60
C ASP A 51 -15.63 0.09 24.09
N ASN A 52 -16.78 -0.42 23.64
CA ASN A 52 -17.21 -0.47 22.25
C ASN A 52 -18.36 0.51 21.94
N ILE A 53 -18.88 1.25 22.93
CA ILE A 53 -19.98 2.20 22.71
C ILE A 53 -19.54 3.36 21.82
N TRP A 54 -18.31 3.82 21.98
CA TRP A 54 -17.75 4.91 21.19
C TRP A 54 -16.24 4.88 21.28
N TYR A 55 -15.57 4.70 20.15
CA TYR A 55 -14.12 4.66 20.10
C TYR A 55 -13.60 5.12 18.75
N GLN A 56 -12.35 5.53 18.74
CA GLN A 56 -11.66 5.96 17.55
C GLN A 56 -10.48 5.05 17.29
N VAL A 57 -10.27 4.73 16.02
CA VAL A 57 -9.12 3.97 15.53
C VAL A 57 -8.31 4.89 14.64
N ARG A 58 -7.06 5.14 15.02
CA ARG A 58 -6.06 5.76 14.15
C ARG A 58 -5.14 4.67 13.62
N TRP A 59 -4.79 4.74 12.35
CA TRP A 59 -4.03 3.67 11.72
C TRP A 59 -3.15 4.14 10.57
N MET A 60 -2.10 3.36 10.32
CA MET A 60 -1.21 3.51 9.18
C MET A 60 -0.81 2.13 8.63
N THR A 61 -0.56 2.08 7.33
CA THR A 61 -0.01 0.92 6.62
C THR A 61 0.78 1.40 5.42
N VAL A 62 1.51 0.49 4.79
CA VAL A 62 2.17 0.73 3.51
C VAL A 62 1.68 -0.30 2.50
N VAL A 63 1.49 0.14 1.26
CA VAL A 63 1.17 -0.71 0.11
C VAL A 63 2.27 -0.54 -0.92
N ASN A 64 2.72 -1.62 -1.54
CA ASN A 64 3.57 -1.52 -2.72
C ASN A 64 2.67 -1.34 -3.96
N VAL A 65 2.63 -0.13 -4.50
CA VAL A 65 1.86 0.24 -5.70
C VAL A 65 2.70 0.13 -6.99
N GLY A 66 4.00 -0.13 -6.86
CA GLY A 66 4.93 -0.31 -7.97
C GLY A 66 4.88 -1.72 -8.59
N GLY A 67 5.76 -1.96 -9.56
CA GLY A 67 5.80 -3.20 -10.34
C GLY A 67 6.82 -4.25 -9.87
N SER A 68 7.64 -3.93 -8.86
CA SER A 68 8.63 -4.87 -8.31
C SER A 68 8.57 -4.93 -6.80
N THR A 69 9.10 -6.03 -6.25
CA THR A 69 9.07 -6.33 -4.83
C THR A 69 9.96 -5.39 -4.02
N MET A 70 9.39 -4.77 -2.99
CA MET A 70 10.09 -3.90 -2.05
C MET A 70 10.65 -4.72 -0.88
N ARG A 71 11.89 -4.44 -0.47
CA ARG A 71 12.57 -5.14 0.63
C ARG A 71 12.90 -4.21 1.78
N ASN A 72 12.99 -4.80 2.97
CA ASN A 72 13.32 -4.14 4.24
C ASN A 72 12.48 -2.88 4.48
N VAL A 73 11.18 -2.99 4.25
CA VAL A 73 10.25 -1.88 4.35
C VAL A 73 10.01 -1.57 5.82
N THR A 74 10.28 -0.33 6.22
CA THR A 74 9.98 0.18 7.55
C THR A 74 8.90 1.24 7.44
N LEU A 75 7.87 1.10 8.29
CA LEU A 75 6.84 2.10 8.52
C LEU A 75 7.04 2.68 9.92
N GLN A 76 7.11 4.01 10.03
CA GLN A 76 7.31 4.71 11.29
C GLN A 76 6.22 5.77 11.48
N GLU A 77 5.52 5.72 12.60
CA GLU A 77 4.71 6.84 13.10
C GLU A 77 5.63 7.87 13.79
N ILE A 78 5.47 9.15 13.50
CA ILE A 78 6.24 10.21 14.18
C ILE A 78 5.92 10.18 15.68
N ASN A 79 6.96 10.09 16.52
CA ASN A 79 6.85 9.94 17.97
C ASN A 79 5.98 8.76 18.42
N GLY A 80 5.85 7.72 17.58
CA GLY A 80 4.96 6.60 17.82
C GLY A 80 5.57 5.25 17.49
N GLY A 81 4.71 4.30 17.15
CA GLY A 81 5.11 2.94 16.85
C GLY A 81 5.87 2.80 15.53
N SER A 82 6.59 1.70 15.37
CA SER A 82 7.22 1.31 14.12
C SER A 82 6.84 -0.12 13.75
N ALA A 83 6.83 -0.40 12.45
CA ALA A 83 6.57 -1.72 11.91
C ALA A 83 7.56 -2.02 10.78
N PHE A 84 8.01 -3.27 10.72
CA PHE A 84 8.96 -3.74 9.73
C PHE A 84 8.39 -4.90 8.93
N ALA A 85 8.58 -4.86 7.62
CA ALA A 85 8.31 -5.98 6.72
C ALA A 85 9.58 -6.28 5.92
N ARG A 86 10.03 -7.54 5.99
CA ARG A 86 11.18 -8.00 5.19
C ARG A 86 10.94 -7.82 3.69
N GLU A 87 9.71 -8.04 3.25
CA GLU A 87 9.32 -7.97 1.84
C GLU A 87 7.85 -7.55 1.69
N ILE A 88 7.57 -6.68 0.70
CA ILE A 88 6.22 -6.34 0.24
C ILE A 88 6.18 -6.50 -1.29
N LYS A 89 5.41 -7.47 -1.77
CA LYS A 89 5.25 -7.72 -3.21
C LYS A 89 4.35 -6.65 -3.88
N PRO A 90 4.41 -6.49 -5.21
CA PRO A 90 3.49 -5.62 -5.94
C PRO A 90 2.03 -5.87 -5.56
N GLY A 91 1.29 -4.81 -5.24
CA GLY A 91 -0.10 -4.83 -4.77
C GLY A 91 -0.31 -5.30 -3.34
N GLN A 92 0.73 -5.75 -2.64
CA GLN A 92 0.64 -6.23 -1.26
C GLN A 92 0.68 -5.06 -0.28
N SER A 93 -0.05 -5.20 0.82
CA SER A 93 -0.02 -4.30 1.98
C SER A 93 0.68 -4.94 3.16
N MET A 94 1.28 -4.12 4.04
CA MET A 94 1.69 -4.55 5.38
C MET A 94 0.48 -4.95 6.25
N SER A 95 -0.70 -4.42 5.93
CA SER A 95 -1.95 -4.87 6.53
C SER A 95 -2.27 -6.28 6.06
N HIS A 96 -2.62 -7.15 7.00
CA HIS A 96 -2.99 -8.54 6.71
C HIS A 96 -4.32 -8.88 7.37
N TRP A 97 -5.03 -9.85 6.81
CA TRP A 97 -6.25 -10.35 7.40
C TRP A 97 -5.93 -11.27 8.59
N ASP A 98 -6.49 -10.96 9.76
CA ASP A 98 -6.41 -11.81 10.94
C ASP A 98 -7.68 -12.67 11.02
N ASN A 99 -7.52 -13.97 10.76
CA ASN A 99 -8.62 -14.94 10.79
C ASN A 99 -9.26 -15.12 12.17
N ARG A 100 -8.50 -14.91 13.26
CA ARG A 100 -9.02 -15.05 14.63
C ARG A 100 -9.86 -13.83 14.98
N ALA A 101 -9.38 -12.64 14.66
CA ALA A 101 -10.10 -11.40 14.91
C ALA A 101 -11.16 -11.07 13.83
N LYS A 102 -11.20 -11.84 12.73
CA LYS A 102 -12.07 -11.65 11.56
C LYS A 102 -12.04 -10.20 11.04
N ARG A 103 -10.85 -9.60 11.00
CA ARG A 103 -10.65 -8.23 10.53
C ARG A 103 -9.28 -8.05 9.90
N TRP A 104 -9.14 -7.00 9.09
CA TRP A 104 -7.83 -6.50 8.69
C TRP A 104 -7.09 -5.98 9.92
N LYS A 105 -5.89 -6.52 10.14
CA LYS A 105 -4.94 -6.05 11.15
C LYS A 105 -3.94 -5.12 10.47
N ARG A 106 -3.93 -3.88 10.91
CA ARG A 106 -3.05 -2.83 10.40
C ARG A 106 -1.76 -2.81 11.23
N PRO A 107 -0.59 -2.55 10.62
CA PRO A 107 0.70 -2.65 11.31
C PRO A 107 0.87 -1.63 12.42
N ILE A 108 0.40 -0.40 12.22
CA ILE A 108 0.28 0.62 13.25
C ILE A 108 -1.21 0.91 13.42
N GLU A 109 -1.72 0.62 14.61
CA GLU A 109 -3.12 0.85 14.97
C GLU A 109 -3.18 1.24 16.44
N THR A 110 -3.83 2.36 16.74
CA THR A 110 -4.13 2.75 18.11
C THR A 110 -5.62 2.98 18.24
N ARG A 111 -6.19 2.48 19.33
CA ARG A 111 -7.60 2.63 19.65
C ARG A 111 -7.76 3.45 20.91
N TRP A 112 -8.51 4.55 20.82
CA TRP A 112 -8.81 5.43 21.95
C TRP A 112 -10.30 5.41 22.27
N PRO A 113 -10.69 5.46 23.56
CA PRO A 113 -12.07 5.66 23.92
C PRO A 113 -12.52 7.04 23.45
N GLY A 114 -13.67 7.06 22.80
CA GLY A 114 -14.22 8.24 22.15
C GLY A 114 -13.61 8.64 20.81
N CYS A 115 -14.13 9.73 20.25
CA CYS A 115 -13.79 10.35 18.97
C CYS A 115 -13.45 11.81 19.25
N ILE A 116 -12.16 12.06 19.39
CA ILE A 116 -11.62 13.36 19.75
C ILE A 116 -10.77 13.88 18.58
N PRO A 117 -10.51 15.19 18.50
CA PRO A 117 -9.58 15.70 17.49
C PRO A 117 -8.22 15.04 17.68
N THR A 118 -7.74 14.34 16.65
CA THR A 118 -6.43 13.70 16.69
C THR A 118 -5.79 13.73 15.31
N SER A 119 -4.50 13.46 15.29
CA SER A 119 -3.76 13.22 14.06
C SER A 119 -2.91 11.96 14.19
N ILE A 120 -2.60 11.38 13.05
CA ILE A 120 -1.57 10.35 12.90
C ILE A 120 -0.74 10.70 11.67
N SER A 121 0.56 10.56 11.80
CA SER A 121 1.50 10.92 10.73
C SER A 121 2.74 10.09 10.81
N GLY A 122 3.39 9.92 9.68
CA GLY A 122 4.56 9.08 9.62
C GLY A 122 5.10 8.94 8.23
N TYR A 123 6.12 8.10 8.13
CA TYR A 123 6.86 7.89 6.91
C TYR A 123 7.22 6.42 6.72
N THR A 124 7.50 6.06 5.48
CA THR A 124 7.98 4.75 5.09
C THR A 124 9.24 4.86 4.24
N TRP A 125 10.07 3.82 4.29
CA TRP A 125 11.22 3.66 3.39
C TRP A 125 11.52 2.18 3.18
N GLY A 126 12.11 1.86 2.03
CA GLY A 126 12.67 0.55 1.71
C GLY A 126 14.10 0.62 1.14
N ASP A 127 14.61 -0.52 0.66
CA ASP A 127 15.98 -0.63 0.13
C ASP A 127 16.21 0.02 -1.24
N THR A 128 15.15 0.36 -1.98
CA THR A 128 15.22 0.88 -3.35
C THR A 128 14.82 2.35 -3.42
N ILE A 129 15.21 3.04 -4.50
CA ILE A 129 14.83 4.44 -4.74
C ILE A 129 13.33 4.51 -5.00
N GLU A 130 12.66 5.43 -4.30
CA GLU A 130 11.20 5.58 -4.29
C GLU A 130 10.79 7.04 -4.55
N ASN A 131 9.52 7.26 -4.86
CA ASN A 131 8.96 8.60 -4.88
C ASN A 131 8.73 9.09 -3.44
N LEU A 132 9.56 10.03 -2.98
CA LEU A 132 9.47 10.59 -1.63
C LEU A 132 8.09 11.20 -1.31
N GLY A 133 7.32 11.63 -2.31
CA GLY A 133 5.97 12.17 -2.13
C GLY A 133 4.97 11.14 -1.62
N ASN A 134 5.15 9.86 -1.93
CA ASN A 134 4.27 8.77 -1.50
C ASN A 134 4.71 8.13 -0.18
N ASN A 135 5.88 8.53 0.32
CA ASN A 135 6.49 7.94 1.50
C ASN A 135 6.10 8.63 2.81
N PHE A 136 5.50 9.83 2.77
CA PHE A 136 5.02 10.54 3.95
C PHE A 136 3.51 10.69 3.93
N GLY A 137 2.88 10.54 5.09
CA GLY A 137 1.44 10.68 5.23
C GLY A 137 1.05 11.38 6.52
N TYR A 138 -0.01 12.17 6.43
CA TYR A 138 -0.65 12.84 7.56
C TYR A 138 -2.16 12.74 7.42
N TRP A 139 -2.81 12.29 8.48
CA TRP A 139 -4.26 12.20 8.59
C TRP A 139 -4.70 12.84 9.88
N SER A 140 -5.81 13.58 9.83
CA SER A 140 -6.40 14.24 11.00
C SER A 140 -7.91 14.10 11.00
N THR A 141 -8.48 13.95 12.19
CA THR A 141 -9.90 14.18 12.43
C THR A 141 -10.07 15.60 12.95
N ASN A 142 -10.44 16.51 12.05
CA ASN A 142 -10.93 17.82 12.46
C ASN A 142 -12.40 17.67 12.86
N ILE A 143 -12.75 18.07 14.08
CA ILE A 143 -14.15 18.33 14.43
C ILE A 143 -14.42 19.75 13.94
N ASP A 144 -14.69 19.90 12.65
CA ASP A 144 -15.20 21.16 12.15
C ASP A 144 -16.59 21.37 12.78
N ARG A 145 -16.77 22.50 13.46
CA ARG A 145 -18.13 22.94 13.79
C ARG A 145 -18.87 23.05 12.46
N PRO A 146 -20.03 22.40 12.27
CA PRO A 146 -20.83 22.69 11.10
C PRO A 146 -21.03 24.20 11.06
N ALA A 147 -20.66 24.83 9.94
CA ALA A 147 -20.94 26.23 9.71
C ALA A 147 -22.43 26.42 9.99
N ARG A 148 -22.79 27.35 10.88
CA ARG A 148 -24.19 27.66 11.11
C ARG A 148 -24.76 28.11 9.77
N PRO A 149 -25.70 27.38 9.15
CA PRO A 149 -26.33 27.91 7.96
C PRO A 149 -27.16 29.12 8.41
N GLY A 150 -26.73 30.33 8.06
CA GLY A 150 -27.49 31.56 8.27
C GLY A 150 -26.96 32.56 9.31
N ARG A 151 -25.64 32.78 9.43
CA ARG A 151 -25.12 34.07 9.93
C ARG A 151 -24.05 34.61 9.00
#